data_AF-A0A3D4ECA6-F1
#
_entry.id   AF-A0A3D4ECA6-F1
#
_cell.length_a   1.000
_cell.length_b   1.000
_cell.length_c   1.000
_cell.angle_alpha   90.00
_cell.angle_beta   90.00
_cell.angle_gamma   90.00
#
_symmetry.space_group_name_H-M   'P 1'
#
loop_
_entity.id
_entity.type
_entity.pdbx_description
1 polymer ?
#
loop_
_entity_poly.entity_id
_entity_poly.type
_entity_poly.pdbx_seq_one_letter_code
_entity_poly.pdbx_strand_id
1 'polypeptide(L)' 'VGLKVWCESEVVEIDRRRIVFKVAAYDEKGLIGEGTHERFVIDVAKFQAKTEEKLH' A
#
# COMPACT_ATOMS: atom_id res chain seq x y z
N VAL A 1 14.49 16.62 -11.41
CA VAL A 1 13.46 16.98 -10.41
C VAL A 1 12.63 18.11 -11.01
N GLY A 2 11.30 18.00 -11.09
CA GLY A 2 10.47 19.08 -11.66
C GLY A 2 9.15 18.73 -12.31
N LEU A 3 8.58 17.53 -12.10
CA LEU A 3 7.25 17.17 -12.60
C LEU A 3 6.33 16.89 -11.41
N LYS A 4 5.07 17.32 -11.51
CA LYS A 4 4.04 16.95 -10.53
C LYS A 4 3.70 15.48 -10.72
N VAL A 5 3.87 14.69 -9.67
CA VAL A 5 3.48 13.27 -9.64
C VAL A 5 2.31 13.10 -8.70
N TRP A 6 1.31 12.32 -9.10
CA TRP A 6 0.23 11.90 -8.24
C TRP A 6 -0.05 10.41 -8.41
N CYS A 7 -0.78 9.84 -7.47
CA CYS A 7 -1.16 8.44 -7.49
C CYS A 7 -2.63 8.32 -7.14
N GLU A 8 -3.33 7.50 -7.90
CA GLU A 8 -4.71 7.10 -7.64
C GLU A 8 -4.71 5.67 -7.11
N SER A 9 -5.57 5.41 -6.13
CA SER A 9 -5.68 4.11 -5.47
C SER A 9 -7.14 3.76 -5.32
N GLU A 10 -7.53 2.63 -5.90
CA GLU A 10 -8.89 2.10 -5.88
C GLU A 10 -8.90 0.78 -5.09
N VAL A 11 -9.85 0.63 -4.17
CA VAL A 11 -10.07 -0.66 -3.49
C VAL A 11 -10.78 -1.60 -4.45
N VAL A 12 -10.12 -2.69 -4.81
CA VAL A 12 -10.65 -3.67 -5.77
C VAL A 12 -11.11 -4.97 -5.11
N GLU A 13 -10.63 -5.28 -3.90
CA GLU A 13 -11.05 -6.47 -3.15
C GLU A 13 -10.90 -6.24 -1.64
N ILE A 14 -11.85 -6.77 -0.86
CA ILE A 14 -11.76 -6.86 0.60
C ILE A 14 -12.04 -8.31 1.02
N ASP A 15 -11.04 -8.97 1.61
CA ASP A 15 -11.17 -10.29 2.21
C ASP A 15 -10.73 -10.25 3.68
N ARG A 16 -11.71 -10.19 4.59
CA ARG A 16 -11.52 -10.10 6.05
C ARG A 16 -10.60 -8.95 6.45
N ARG A 17 -9.30 -9.23 6.61
CA ARG A 17 -8.26 -8.26 6.98
C ARG A 17 -7.35 -7.89 5.81
N ARG A 18 -7.44 -8.58 4.68
CA ARG A 18 -6.71 -8.29 3.44
C ARG A 18 -7.52 -7.31 2.60
N ILE A 19 -6.87 -6.24 2.15
CA ILE A 19 -7.44 -5.24 1.25
C ILE A 19 -6.51 -5.12 0.05
N VAL A 20 -7.06 -5.29 -1.15
CA VAL A 20 -6.33 -5.17 -2.40
C VAL A 20 -6.65 -3.84 -3.03
N PHE A 21 -5.60 -3.10 -3.38
CA PHE A 21 -5.68 -1.81 -4.06
C PHE A 21 -5.12 -1.94 -5.47
N LYS A 22 -5.84 -1.41 -6.46
CA LYS A 22 -5.24 -1.08 -7.75
C LYS A 22 -4.67 0.32 -7.64
N VAL A 23 -3.38 0.47 -7.90
CA VAL A 23 -2.68 1.75 -7.82
C VAL A 23 -2.19 2.16 -9.19
N ALA A 24 -2.34 3.43 -9.53
CA ALA A 24 -1.86 4.02 -10.77
C ALA A 24 -1.19 5.35 -10.46
N ALA A 25 0.08 5.47 -10.84
CA ALA A 25 0.87 6.67 -10.69
C ALA A 25 0.94 7.43 -12.01
N TYR A 26 0.84 8.75 -11.93
CA TYR A 26 0.79 9.64 -13.06
C TYR A 26 1.76 10.81 -12.87
N ASP A 27 2.23 11.35 -13.97
CA ASP A 27 2.81 12.69 -14.05
C ASP A 27 2.03 13.54 -15.06
N GLU A 28 2.48 14.77 -15.29
CA GLU A 28 1.83 15.69 -16.25
C GLU A 28 1.83 15.19 -17.70
N LYS A 29 2.59 14.13 -18.02
CA LYS A 29 2.66 13.49 -19.33
C LYS A 29 1.83 12.20 -19.40
N GLY A 30 1.25 11.75 -18.28
CA GLY A 30 0.32 10.64 -18.23
C GLY A 30 0.71 9.55 -17.24
N LEU A 31 0.27 8.32 -17.51
CA LEU A 31 0.51 7.17 -16.64
C LEU A 31 2.00 6.80 -16.66
N ILE A 32 2.63 6.80 -15.49
CA ILE A 32 4.04 6.41 -15.31
C ILE A 32 4.20 4.98 -14.80
N GLY A 33 3.16 4.42 -14.16
CA GLY A 33 3.17 3.04 -13.71
C GLY A 33 1.89 2.66 -13.00
N GLU A 34 1.54 1.39 -13.06
CA GLU A 34 0.39 0.82 -12.36
C GLU A 34 0.75 -0.51 -11.72
N GLY A 35 -0.04 -0.93 -10.75
CA GLY A 35 0.15 -2.20 -10.08
C GLY A 35 -0.94 -2.51 -9.07
N THR A 36 -0.73 -3.63 -8.38
CA THR A 36 -1.61 -4.10 -7.31
C THR A 36 -0.86 -4.04 -5.99
N HIS A 37 -1.47 -3.42 -4.97
CA HIS A 37 -0.93 -3.32 -3.63
C HIS A 37 -1.86 -4.03 -2.65
N GLU A 38 -1.33 -5.04 -1.97
CA GLU A 38 -2.07 -5.76 -0.92
C GLU A 38 -1.68 -5.23 0.46
N ARG A 39 -2.69 -4.94 1.29
CA ARG A 39 -2.50 -4.52 2.68
C ARG A 39 -3.26 -5.41 3.63
N PHE A 40 -2.69 -5.64 4.81
CA PHE A 40 -3.35 -6.34 5.90
C PHE A 40 -3.61 -5.39 7.08
N VAL A 41 -4.84 -5.41 7.59
CA VAL A 41 -5.20 -4.73 8.84
C VAL A 41 -4.64 -5.53 10.01
N ILE A 42 -3.81 -4.88 10.82
CA ILE A 42 -3.12 -5.49 11.97
C ILE A 42 -3.37 -4.71 13.26
N ASP A 43 -3.26 -5.42 14.38
CA ASP A 43 -3.15 -4.83 15.72
C ASP A 43 -1.69 -4.41 15.94
N VAL A 44 -1.45 -3.10 16.04
CA VAL A 44 -0.10 -2.51 16.11
C VAL A 44 0.66 -2.99 17.34
N ALA A 45 0.01 -3.03 18.51
CA ALA A 45 0.66 -3.43 19.76
C ALA A 45 1.08 -4.91 19.72
N LYS A 46 0.20 -5.80 19.24
CA LYS A 46 0.54 -7.23 19.08
C LYS A 46 1.64 -7.46 18.05
N PHE A 47 1.66 -6.67 16.98
CA PHE A 47 2.68 -6.80 15.93
C PHE A 47 4.06 -6.32 16.40
N GLN A 48 4.12 -5.21 17.14
CA GLN A 48 5.36 -4.68 17.72
C GLN A 48 5.99 -5.67 18.70
N ALA A 49 5.22 -6.17 19.67
CA ALA A 49 5.73 -7.15 20.65
C ALA A 49 6.37 -8.38 19.98
N LYS A 50 5.72 -8.95 18.95
CA LYS A 50 6.27 -10.07 18.17
C LYS A 50 7.52 -9.73 17.36
N THR A 51 7.69 -8.47 16.98
CA THR A 51 8.88 -8.02 16.24
C THR A 51 10.05 -7.84 17.20
N GLU A 52 9.80 -7.29 18.39
CA GLU A 52 10.78 -7.16 19.47
C GLU A 52 11.27 -8.52 19.98
N GLU A 53 10.38 -9.51 20.11
CA GLU A 53 10.74 -10.89 20.47
C GLU A 53 11.75 -11.53 19.49
N LYS A 54 11.85 -11.06 18.24
CA LYS A 54 12.81 -11.58 17.24
C LYS A 54 14.20 -10.95 17.32
N LEU A 55 14.35 -9.88 18.10
CA LEU A 55 15.63 -9.17 18.31
C LEU A 55 16.41 -9.72 19.52
N HIS A 56 15.77 -10.56 20.33
CA HIS A 56 16.34 -11.24 21.50
C HIS A 56 16.60 -12.72 21.21
#